data_AF-A0A0Q7TW76-F1
#
_entry.id   AF-A0A0Q7TW76-F1
#
_cell.length_a   1.000
_cell.length_b   1.000
_cell.length_c   1.000
_cell.angle_alpha   90.00
_cell.angle_beta   90.00
_cell.angle_gamma   90.00
#
_symmetry.space_group_name_H-M   'P 1'
#
loop_
_entity.id
_entity.type
_entity.pdbx_description
1 polymer ?
#
loop_
_entity_poly.entity_id
_entity_poly.type
_entity_poly.pdbx_seq_one_letter_code
_entity_poly.pdbx_strand_id
1 'polypeptide(L)'
;MPRLSSTAREKLYLAECDKARAAGLGDLPICNLCGAPIDGRRDRWHESHDPAIPRHMGGDVTGIAHEACNLRHNNEHDTPLYWKIKRVRQRFIGARVPKSRPMAGTKASGWKHKMSGEWVRR
;
A
#
# COMPACT_ATOMS: atom_id res chain seq x y z
N MET A 1 7.28 -7.14 3.03
CA MET A 1 7.11 -8.49 2.46
C MET A 1 8.37 -8.84 1.70
N PRO A 2 8.85 -10.10 1.77
CA PRO A 2 9.97 -10.52 0.94
C PRO A 2 9.59 -10.31 -0.53
N ARG A 3 10.47 -9.66 -1.29
CA ARG A 3 10.27 -9.51 -2.73
C ARG A 3 10.29 -10.90 -3.35
N LEU A 4 9.38 -11.16 -4.29
CA LEU A 4 9.42 -12.38 -5.10
C LEU A 4 10.81 -12.55 -5.71
N SER A 5 11.29 -13.79 -5.76
CA SER A 5 12.51 -14.12 -6.51
C SER A 5 12.32 -13.83 -8.00
N SER A 6 13.41 -13.64 -8.75
CA SER A 6 13.36 -13.42 -10.20
C SER A 6 12.57 -14.52 -10.91
N THR A 7 12.81 -15.78 -10.54
CA THR A 7 12.08 -16.95 -11.08
C THR A 7 10.59 -16.90 -10.75
N ALA A 8 10.22 -16.53 -9.51
CA ALA A 8 8.82 -16.42 -9.13
C ALA A 8 8.12 -15.27 -9.87
N ARG A 9 8.81 -14.14 -10.09
CA ARG A 9 8.29 -13.01 -10.88
C ARG A 9 8.05 -13.41 -12.33
N GLU A 10 9.00 -14.09 -12.96
CA GLU A 10 8.86 -14.54 -14.35
C GLU A 10 7.70 -15.52 -14.49
N LYS A 11 7.61 -16.51 -13.59
CA LYS A 11 6.50 -17.47 -13.57
C LYS A 11 5.14 -16.78 -13.44
N LEU A 12 5.04 -15.79 -12.57
CA LEU A 12 3.81 -15.02 -12.40
C LEU A 12 3.47 -14.22 -13.67
N TYR A 13 4.46 -13.53 -14.25
CA TYR A 13 4.27 -12.77 -15.47
C TYR A 13 3.74 -13.65 -16.62
N LEU A 14 4.38 -14.80 -16.87
CA LEU A 14 3.95 -15.75 -17.91
C LEU A 14 2.55 -16.30 -17.65
N ALA A 15 2.23 -16.64 -16.40
CA ALA A 15 0.89 -17.11 -16.04
C ALA A 15 -0.19 -16.05 -16.31
N GLU A 16 0.10 -14.78 -16.05
CA GLU A 16 -0.83 -13.69 -16.37
C GLU A 16 -0.93 -13.41 -17.87
N CYS A 17 0.14 -13.63 -18.65
CA CYS A 17 0.06 -13.61 -20.11
C CYS A 17 -0.88 -14.71 -20.62
N ASP A 18 -0.77 -15.92 -20.08
CA ASP A 18 -1.61 -17.05 -20.48
C ASP A 18 -3.08 -16.79 -20.17
N LYS A 19 -3.38 -16.16 -19.01
CA LYS A 19 -4.73 -15.70 -18.67
C LYS A 19 -5.23 -14.63 -19.64
N ALA A 20 -4.41 -13.65 -19.97
CA ALA A 20 -4.79 -12.59 -20.92
C ALA A 20 -5.08 -13.16 -22.32
N ARG A 21 -4.26 -14.11 -22.79
CA ARG A 21 -4.48 -14.83 -24.05
C ARG A 21 -5.77 -15.65 -24.02
N ALA A 22 -6.01 -16.40 -22.96
CA ALA A 22 -7.24 -17.17 -22.78
C ALA A 22 -8.50 -16.28 -22.76
N ALA A 23 -8.37 -15.05 -22.25
CA ALA A 23 -9.45 -14.06 -22.23
C ALA A 23 -9.57 -13.24 -23.53
N GLY A 24 -8.69 -13.45 -24.52
CA GLY A 24 -8.69 -12.69 -25.79
C GLY A 24 -8.24 -11.23 -25.65
N LEU A 25 -7.52 -10.88 -24.58
CA LEU A 25 -7.06 -9.51 -24.29
C LEU A 25 -5.67 -9.19 -24.88
N GLY A 26 -5.04 -10.16 -25.54
CA GLY A 26 -3.73 -10.05 -26.18
C GLY A 26 -2.66 -10.89 -25.51
N ASP A 27 -1.41 -10.70 -25.92
CA ASP A 27 -0.27 -11.53 -25.49
C ASP A 27 0.39 -11.05 -24.18
N LEU A 28 0.11 -9.81 -23.79
CA LEU A 28 0.67 -9.19 -22.60
C LEU A 28 -0.28 -9.36 -21.42
N PRO A 29 0.26 -9.45 -20.18
CA PRO A 29 -0.58 -9.54 -19.01
C PRO A 29 -1.27 -8.20 -18.76
N ILE A 30 -2.47 -8.27 -18.19
CA ILE A 30 -3.33 -7.11 -17.99
C ILE A 30 -3.23 -6.63 -16.54
N CYS A 31 -3.02 -5.33 -16.35
CA CYS A 31 -3.02 -4.71 -15.04
C CYS A 31 -4.41 -4.85 -14.39
N ASN A 32 -4.47 -5.50 -13.22
CA ASN A 32 -5.74 -5.72 -12.52
C ASN A 32 -6.36 -4.44 -11.94
N LEU A 33 -5.67 -3.28 -12.00
CA LEU A 33 -6.16 -2.00 -11.48
C LEU A 33 -6.68 -1.05 -12.56
N CYS A 34 -6.00 -0.97 -13.70
CA CYS A 34 -6.38 -0.05 -14.78
C CYS A 34 -6.85 -0.75 -16.05
N GLY A 35 -6.71 -2.08 -16.15
CA GLY A 35 -7.11 -2.86 -17.33
C GLY A 35 -6.20 -2.70 -18.55
N ALA A 36 -5.12 -1.92 -18.45
CA ALA A 36 -4.16 -1.76 -19.54
C ALA A 36 -3.10 -2.88 -19.53
N PRO A 37 -2.56 -3.27 -20.71
CA PRO A 37 -1.48 -4.24 -20.78
C PRO A 37 -0.21 -3.73 -20.09
N ILE A 38 0.59 -4.67 -19.57
CA ILE A 38 1.89 -4.42 -18.96
C ILE A 38 2.96 -5.01 -19.89
N ASP A 39 3.81 -4.18 -20.48
CA ASP A 39 4.97 -4.66 -21.21
C ASP A 39 6.16 -4.80 -20.24
N GLY A 40 6.46 -6.03 -19.82
CA GLY A 40 7.57 -6.30 -18.88
C GLY A 40 8.96 -5.84 -19.34
N ARG A 41 9.13 -5.43 -20.61
CA ARG A 41 10.37 -4.84 -21.14
C ARG A 41 10.48 -3.33 -20.86
N ARG A 42 9.34 -2.66 -20.64
CA ARG A 42 9.24 -1.19 -20.50
C ARG A 42 8.64 -0.77 -19.16
N ASP A 43 7.69 -1.55 -18.66
CA ASP A 43 6.89 -1.24 -17.49
C ASP A 43 7.39 -1.99 -16.25
N ARG A 44 7.55 -1.25 -15.15
CA ARG A 44 7.72 -1.87 -13.83
C ARG A 44 6.37 -2.32 -13.29
N TRP A 45 6.33 -3.50 -12.71
CA TRP A 45 5.11 -4.11 -12.17
C TRP A 45 5.38 -4.84 -10.85
N HIS A 46 4.33 -4.96 -10.04
CA HIS A 46 4.34 -5.66 -8.76
C HIS A 46 3.24 -6.71 -8.71
N GLU A 47 3.43 -7.70 -7.82
CA GLU A 47 2.30 -8.55 -7.42
C GLU A 47 1.19 -7.65 -6.86
N SER A 48 -0.04 -7.93 -7.29
CA SER A 48 -1.21 -7.15 -6.93
C SER A 48 -2.24 -8.05 -6.29
N HIS A 49 -2.90 -7.52 -5.26
CA HIS A 49 -3.93 -8.22 -4.51
C HIS A 49 -5.31 -7.88 -5.07
N ASP A 50 -6.34 -8.53 -4.56
CA ASP A 50 -7.73 -8.14 -4.82
C ASP A 50 -7.89 -6.61 -4.69
N PRO A 51 -8.31 -5.90 -5.75
CA PRO A 51 -8.47 -4.45 -5.70
C PRO A 51 -9.50 -3.99 -4.67
N ALA A 52 -10.50 -4.81 -4.36
CA ALA A 52 -11.56 -4.52 -3.40
C ALA A 52 -11.17 -4.89 -1.95
N ILE A 53 -10.34 -5.92 -1.78
CA ILE A 53 -9.94 -6.42 -0.46
C ILE A 53 -8.42 -6.35 -0.32
N PRO A 54 -7.89 -5.42 0.49
CA PRO A 54 -6.45 -5.37 0.74
C PRO A 54 -5.93 -6.66 1.39
N ARG A 55 -4.67 -7.02 1.12
CA ARG A 55 -4.08 -8.26 1.67
C ARG A 55 -4.08 -8.36 3.19
N HIS A 56 -3.91 -7.24 3.91
CA HIS A 56 -3.99 -7.23 5.37
C HIS A 56 -5.43 -7.45 5.91
N MET A 57 -6.43 -7.47 5.02
CA MET A 57 -7.81 -7.84 5.31
C MET A 57 -8.16 -9.26 4.83
N GLY A 58 -7.19 -10.04 4.36
CA GLY A 58 -7.42 -11.37 3.80
C GLY A 58 -7.61 -11.40 2.29
N GLY A 59 -7.31 -10.30 1.58
CA GLY A 59 -7.29 -10.31 0.12
C GLY A 59 -6.20 -11.21 -0.43
N ASP A 60 -6.56 -12.03 -1.41
CA ASP A 60 -5.63 -12.91 -2.11
C ASP A 60 -4.82 -12.15 -3.17
N VAL A 61 -3.67 -12.71 -3.56
CA VAL A 61 -2.92 -12.25 -4.73
C VAL A 61 -3.71 -12.66 -5.97
N THR A 62 -4.28 -11.69 -6.68
CA THR A 62 -5.18 -11.95 -7.81
C THR A 62 -4.52 -11.75 -9.17
N GLY A 63 -3.35 -11.10 -9.22
CA GLY A 63 -2.60 -10.92 -10.46
C GLY A 63 -1.43 -9.95 -10.33
N ILE A 64 -1.24 -9.15 -11.37
CA ILE A 64 -0.18 -8.13 -11.44
C ILE A 64 -0.76 -6.74 -11.72
N ALA A 65 -0.02 -5.71 -11.30
CA ALA A 65 -0.33 -4.32 -11.61
C ALA A 65 0.93 -3.53 -11.97
N HIS A 66 0.78 -2.49 -12.79
CA HIS A 66 1.82 -1.48 -12.95
C HIS A 66 2.22 -0.94 -11.58
N GLU A 67 3.50 -0.67 -11.39
CA GLU A 67 4.01 -0.14 -10.12
C GLU A 67 3.31 1.17 -9.73
N ALA A 68 3.12 2.08 -10.69
CA ALA A 68 2.45 3.35 -10.45
C ALA A 68 0.99 3.16 -10.01
N CYS A 69 0.26 2.24 -10.67
CA CYS A 69 -1.10 1.89 -10.31
C CYS A 69 -1.17 1.29 -8.90
N ASN A 70 -0.26 0.36 -8.59
CA ASN A 70 -0.21 -0.31 -7.30
C ASN A 70 0.14 0.67 -6.17
N LEU A 71 1.08 1.58 -6.40
CA LEU A 71 1.46 2.61 -5.44
C LEU A 71 0.31 3.58 -5.17
N ARG A 72 -0.40 4.00 -6.22
CA ARG A 72 -1.57 4.87 -6.10
C ARG A 72 -2.66 4.19 -5.29
N HIS A 73 -3.04 2.97 -5.66
CA HIS A 73 -4.04 2.18 -4.92
C HIS A 73 -3.64 2.03 -3.45
N ASN A 74 -2.40 1.61 -3.19
CA ASN A 74 -1.92 1.45 -1.82
C ASN A 74 -2.03 2.74 -0.99
N ASN A 75 -1.76 3.90 -1.58
CA ASN A 75 -1.83 5.18 -0.88
C ASN A 75 -3.27 5.65 -0.66
N GLU A 76 -4.15 5.44 -1.64
CA GLU A 76 -5.53 5.95 -1.63
C GLU A 76 -6.49 5.03 -0.86
N HIS A 77 -6.24 3.72 -0.84
CA HIS A 77 -7.16 2.74 -0.26
C HIS A 77 -6.49 1.86 0.81
N ASP A 78 -5.45 1.10 0.47
CA ASP A 78 -4.91 0.07 1.38
C ASP A 78 -4.35 0.66 2.67
N THR A 79 -3.52 1.71 2.55
CA THR A 79 -2.86 2.36 3.68
C THR A 79 -3.90 2.99 4.64
N PRO A 80 -4.87 3.79 4.17
CA PRO A 80 -5.95 4.29 5.02
C PRO A 80 -6.73 3.18 5.75
N LEU A 81 -7.06 2.11 5.04
CA LEU A 81 -7.80 0.96 5.56
C LEU A 81 -6.98 0.18 6.61
N TYR A 82 -5.69 -0.06 6.34
CA TYR A 82 -4.77 -0.69 7.27
C TYR A 82 -4.73 0.05 8.60
N TRP A 83 -4.57 1.37 8.57
CA TRP A 83 -4.55 2.19 9.78
C TRP A 83 -5.89 2.19 10.51
N LYS A 84 -7.01 2.17 9.78
CA LYS A 84 -8.35 2.04 10.37
C LYS A 84 -8.48 0.73 11.14
N ILE A 85 -8.15 -0.40 10.53
CA ILE A 85 -8.18 -1.71 11.21
C ILE A 85 -7.28 -1.72 12.42
N LYS A 86 -6.04 -1.22 12.30
CA LYS A 86 -5.10 -1.20 13.41
C LYS A 86 -5.66 -0.43 14.61
N ARG A 87 -6.28 0.73 14.37
CA ARG A 87 -6.97 1.50 15.42
C ARG A 87 -8.14 0.75 16.05
N VAL A 88 -8.95 0.07 15.23
CA VAL A 88 -10.09 -0.74 15.70
C VAL A 88 -9.60 -1.90 16.57
N ARG A 89 -8.60 -2.66 16.10
CA ARG A 89 -7.97 -3.75 16.85
C ARG A 89 -7.39 -3.24 18.17
N GLN A 90 -6.69 -2.10 18.16
CA GLN A 90 -6.16 -1.48 19.39
C GLN A 90 -7.25 -1.22 20.43
N ARG A 91 -8.43 -0.73 20.01
CA ARG A 91 -9.57 -0.54 20.93
C ARG A 91 -10.04 -1.86 21.54
N PHE A 92 -10.14 -2.92 20.75
CA PHE A 92 -10.60 -4.24 21.22
C PHE A 92 -9.63 -4.93 22.17
N ILE A 93 -8.32 -4.77 21.99
CA ILE A 93 -7.32 -5.31 22.91
C ILE A 93 -7.09 -4.43 24.16
N GLY A 94 -7.90 -3.40 24.36
CA GLY A 94 -7.78 -2.46 25.48
C GLY A 94 -6.58 -1.51 25.38
N ALA A 95 -5.88 -1.45 24.24
CA ALA A 95 -4.79 -0.52 24.03
C ALA A 95 -5.33 0.91 23.94
N ARG A 96 -5.17 1.67 25.03
CA ARG A 96 -5.50 3.09 25.07
C ARG A 96 -4.31 3.85 24.50
N VAL A 97 -4.50 4.48 23.33
CA VAL A 97 -3.58 5.53 22.88
C VAL A 97 -3.76 6.71 23.83
N PRO A 98 -2.74 7.16 24.56
CA PRO A 98 -2.84 8.37 25.37
C PRO A 98 -3.33 9.51 24.49
N LYS A 99 -4.33 10.29 24.94
CA LYS A 99 -4.71 11.52 24.23
C LYS A 99 -3.42 12.30 24.03
N SER A 100 -3.07 12.62 22.78
CA SER A 100 -1.88 13.40 22.48
C SER A 100 -2.06 14.78 23.11
N ARG A 101 -1.55 14.93 24.33
CA ARG A 101 -1.13 16.20 24.89
C ARG A 101 0.38 16.17 24.72
N PRO A 102 0.90 16.60 23.56
CA PRO A 102 2.33 16.59 23.36
C PRO A 102 2.94 17.42 24.50
N MET A 103 3.97 16.90 25.18
CA MET A 103 4.64 17.67 26.22
C MET A 103 5.09 19.02 25.64
N ALA A 104 4.85 20.10 26.40
CA ALA A 104 5.28 21.43 26.00
C ALA A 104 6.79 21.40 25.68
N GLY A 105 7.17 21.92 24.51
CA GLY A 105 8.57 21.97 24.05
C GLY A 105 8.97 20.81 23.14
N THR A 106 8.16 19.76 23.03
CA THR A 106 8.36 18.72 22.02
C THR A 106 7.97 19.25 20.63
N LYS A 107 8.59 18.70 19.57
CA LYS A 107 8.25 19.05 18.17
C LYS A 107 6.76 18.86 17.87
N ALA A 108 6.14 17.85 18.48
CA ALA A 108 4.72 17.55 18.32
C ALA A 108 3.80 18.57 19.01
N SER A 109 4.30 19.40 19.95
CA SER A 109 3.48 20.40 20.64
C SER A 109 3.17 21.64 19.81
N GLY A 110 3.94 21.90 18.74
CA GLY A 110 3.84 23.16 17.98
C GLY A 110 4.36 24.39 18.74
N TRP A 111 4.90 24.20 19.95
CA TRP A 111 5.45 25.26 20.79
C TRP A 111 6.97 25.10 20.93
N LYS A 112 7.69 26.22 20.92
CA LYS A 112 9.13 26.30 21.21
C LYS A 112 9.34 27.18 22.43
N HIS A 113 10.11 26.69 23.40
CA HIS A 113 10.59 27.50 24.51
C HIS A 113 11.89 28.19 24.09
N LYS A 114 11.93 29.52 24.16
CA LYS A 114 13.14 30.31 23.92
C LYS A 114 14.01 30.30 25.19
N MET A 115 15.31 30.56 25.04
CA MET A 115 16.21 30.75 26.19
C MET A 115 15.82 31.97 27.04
N SER A 116 15.02 32.89 26.50
CA SER A 116 14.43 34.02 27.22
C SER A 116 13.27 33.65 28.16
N GLY A 117 12.81 32.38 28.17
CA GLY A 117 11.64 31.94 28.94
C GLY A 117 10.30 32.05 28.20
N GLU A 118 10.29 32.59 26.98
CA GLU A 118 9.08 32.79 26.19
C GLU A 118 8.68 31.51 25.44
N TRP A 119 7.38 31.19 25.44
CA TRP A 119 6.78 30.14 24.62
C TRP A 119 6.19 30.74 23.33
N VAL A 120 6.73 30.35 22.18
CA VAL A 120 6.22 30.79 20.88
C VAL A 120 5.69 29.62 20.06
N ARG A 121 4.66 29.87 19.25
CA ARG A 121 4.29 28.93 18.18
C ARG A 121 5.47 28.81 17.22
N ARG A 122 5.77 27.58 16.85
CA ARG A 122 6.84 27.25 15.91
C ARG A 122 6.42 27.55 14.48
#